data_AF-A0A3D2ASG9-F1
#
_entry.id   AF-A0A3D2ASG9-F1
#
_cell.length_a   1.000
_cell.length_b   1.000
_cell.length_c   1.000
_cell.angle_alpha   90.00
_cell.angle_beta   90.00
_cell.angle_gamma   90.00
#
_symmetry.space_group_name_H-M   'P 1'
#
loop_
_entity.id
_entity.type
_entity.pdbx_description
1 polymer ?
#
loop_
_entity_poly.entity_id
_entity_poly.type
_entity_poly.pdbx_seq_one_letter_code
_entity_poly.pdbx_strand_id
1 'polypeptide(L)'
;MFAKLLTIIGLLSATALGYLLITMPPTEAGAMGILAVFLLSYILSVTILTFFIFLCHRILLKLLYSDRTGHVAGDVSVRKAYYYASILALGPVILVSLRSVGQVGVAEFFLVIALLAIGCLYISRQTS
;
A
#
# COMPACT_ATOMS: atom_id res chain seq x y z
N MET A 1 -12.98 0.16 -14.83
CA MET A 1 -13.80 0.74 -13.74
C MET A 1 -13.12 0.65 -12.39
N PHE A 2 -12.56 -0.50 -12.00
CA PHE A 2 -11.84 -0.68 -10.73
C PHE A 2 -10.74 0.38 -10.45
N ALA A 3 -9.87 0.67 -11.42
CA ALA A 3 -8.84 1.70 -11.26
C ALA A 3 -9.41 3.11 -11.03
N LYS A 4 -10.55 3.44 -11.65
CA LYS A 4 -11.25 4.72 -11.44
C LYS A 4 -11.84 4.80 -10.03
N LEU A 5 -12.44 3.71 -9.55
CA LEU A 5 -12.94 3.63 -8.18
C LEU A 5 -11.80 3.79 -7.15
N LEU A 6 -10.70 3.07 -7.35
CA LEU A 6 -9.55 3.12 -6.45
C LEU A 6 -8.92 4.53 -6.40
N THR A 7 -8.83 5.22 -7.53
CA THR A 7 -8.34 6.62 -7.56
C THR A 7 -9.27 7.58 -6.86
N ILE A 8 -10.60 7.45 -7.02
CA ILE A 8 -11.58 8.28 -6.31
C ILE A 8 -11.47 8.07 -4.79
N ILE A 9 -11.43 6.81 -4.34
CA ILE A 9 -11.30 6.46 -2.92
C ILE A 9 -9.95 6.97 -2.38
N GLY A 10 -8.86 6.77 -3.12
CA GLY A 10 -7.54 7.27 -2.74
C GLY A 10 -7.52 8.80 -2.62
N LEU A 11 -8.13 9.51 -3.56
CA LEU A 11 -8.19 10.97 -3.54
C LEU A 11 -9.03 11.47 -2.34
N LEU A 12 -10.18 10.86 -2.09
CA LEU A 12 -11.00 11.15 -0.91
C LEU A 12 -10.25 10.87 0.40
N SER A 13 -9.49 9.77 0.46
CA SER A 13 -8.68 9.45 1.63
C SER A 13 -7.54 10.47 1.83
N ALA A 14 -6.91 10.93 0.75
CA ALA A 14 -5.84 11.93 0.82
C ALA A 14 -6.38 13.28 1.31
N THR A 15 -7.51 13.73 0.79
CA THR A 15 -8.12 15.01 1.17
C THR A 15 -8.60 14.98 2.63
N ALA A 16 -9.29 13.91 3.03
CA ALA A 16 -9.74 13.75 4.41
C ALA A 16 -8.58 13.61 5.41
N LEU A 17 -7.51 12.89 5.03
CA LEU A 17 -6.31 12.77 5.86
C LEU A 17 -5.61 14.13 6.01
N GLY A 18 -5.43 14.85 4.91
CA GLY A 18 -4.84 16.19 4.94
C GLY A 18 -5.66 17.16 5.79
N TYR A 19 -6.99 17.13 5.67
CA TYR A 19 -7.88 17.93 6.51
C TYR A 19 -7.71 17.62 8.00
N LEU A 20 -7.71 16.34 8.39
CA LEU A 20 -7.51 15.94 9.79
C LEU A 20 -6.15 16.40 10.33
N LEU A 21 -5.08 16.24 9.55
CA LEU A 21 -3.73 16.61 9.98
C LEU A 21 -3.54 18.13 10.17
N ILE A 22 -4.35 18.95 9.50
CA ILE A 22 -4.27 20.43 9.62
C ILE A 22 -5.20 20.96 10.70
N THR A 23 -6.36 20.32 10.91
CA THR A 23 -7.43 20.85 11.77
C THR A 23 -7.47 20.23 13.16
N MET A 24 -6.96 19.02 13.35
CA MET A 24 -7.05 18.30 14.62
C MET A 24 -5.68 17.90 15.15
N PRO A 25 -5.18 18.56 16.22
CA PRO A 25 -3.97 18.09 16.88
C PRO A 25 -4.20 16.72 17.54
N PRO A 26 -3.17 15.87 17.65
CA PRO A 26 -3.30 14.49 18.16
C PRO A 26 -3.91 14.42 19.57
N THR A 27 -3.71 15.47 20.37
CA THR A 27 -4.18 15.59 21.76
C THR A 27 -5.69 15.84 21.86
N GLU A 28 -6.30 16.44 20.84
CA GLU A 28 -7.74 16.74 20.81
C GLU A 28 -8.55 15.68 20.07
N ALA A 29 -7.93 14.98 19.12
CA ALA A 29 -8.59 14.01 18.26
C ALA A 29 -9.02 12.72 19.01
N GLY A 30 -8.39 12.43 20.16
CA GLY A 30 -8.63 11.23 20.95
C GLY A 30 -8.36 9.93 20.18
N ALA A 31 -8.83 8.80 20.74
CA ALA A 31 -8.61 7.48 20.14
C ALA A 31 -9.23 7.34 18.73
N MET A 32 -10.42 7.93 18.52
CA MET A 32 -11.13 7.86 17.25
C MET A 32 -10.40 8.61 16.13
N GLY A 33 -9.87 9.80 16.41
CA GLY A 33 -9.10 10.56 15.43
C GLY A 33 -7.81 9.85 15.02
N ILE A 34 -7.10 9.25 15.98
CA ILE A 34 -5.89 8.45 15.70
C ILE A 34 -6.23 7.25 14.81
N LEU A 35 -7.32 6.53 15.11
CA LEU A 35 -7.76 5.39 14.32
C LEU A 35 -8.17 5.80 12.89
N ALA A 36 -8.84 6.94 12.74
CA ALA A 36 -9.14 7.51 11.43
C ALA A 36 -7.87 7.82 10.64
N VAL A 37 -6.86 8.46 11.25
CA VAL A 37 -5.57 8.76 10.60
C VAL A 37 -4.90 7.47 10.10
N PHE A 38 -4.86 6.41 10.91
CA PHE A 38 -4.30 5.13 10.48
C PHE A 38 -5.07 4.48 9.34
N LEU A 39 -6.40 4.47 9.41
CA LEU A 39 -7.25 3.89 8.37
C LEU A 39 -7.09 4.65 7.05
N LEU A 40 -7.14 5.98 7.08
CA LEU A 40 -6.99 6.81 5.88
C LEU A 40 -5.58 6.70 5.31
N SER A 41 -4.55 6.69 6.17
CA SER A 41 -3.16 6.45 5.76
C SER A 41 -2.99 5.07 5.11
N TYR A 42 -3.65 4.04 5.63
CA TYR A 42 -3.67 2.71 5.02
C TYR A 42 -4.29 2.75 3.62
N ILE A 43 -5.51 3.28 3.48
CA ILE A 43 -6.21 3.36 2.18
C ILE A 43 -5.38 4.13 1.14
N LEU A 44 -4.76 5.23 1.57
CA LEU A 44 -3.87 6.02 0.73
C LEU A 44 -2.63 5.22 0.31
N SER A 45 -1.99 4.53 1.26
CA SER A 45 -0.83 3.67 1.01
C SER A 45 -1.15 2.53 0.05
N VAL A 46 -2.31 1.88 0.18
CA VAL A 46 -2.79 0.85 -0.75
C VAL A 46 -2.92 1.42 -2.16
N THR A 47 -3.52 2.61 -2.28
CA THR A 47 -3.74 3.24 -3.58
C THR A 47 -2.39 3.56 -4.25
N ILE A 48 -1.49 4.23 -3.54
CA ILE A 48 -0.16 4.61 -4.04
C ILE A 48 0.63 3.36 -4.45
N LEU A 49 0.69 2.35 -3.59
CA LEU A 49 1.43 1.11 -3.88
C LEU A 49 0.82 0.32 -5.03
N THR A 50 -0.51 0.34 -5.21
CA THR A 50 -1.16 -0.32 -6.35
C THR A 50 -0.66 0.26 -7.66
N PHE A 51 -0.68 1.59 -7.79
CA PHE A 51 -0.19 2.27 -8.98
C PHE A 51 1.32 2.14 -9.14
N PHE A 52 2.07 2.16 -8.04
CA PHE A 52 3.51 1.96 -8.05
C PHE A 52 3.90 0.59 -8.59
N ILE A 53 3.29 -0.50 -8.10
CA ILE A 53 3.53 -1.87 -8.56
C ILE A 53 3.15 -2.01 -10.04
N PHE A 54 1.98 -1.50 -10.41
CA PHE A 54 1.50 -1.55 -11.80
C PHE A 54 2.45 -0.82 -12.76
N LEU A 55 2.91 0.38 -12.37
CA LEU A 55 3.83 1.17 -13.17
C LEU A 55 5.22 0.54 -13.24
N CYS A 56 5.73 0.03 -12.11
CA CYS A 56 7.02 -0.66 -12.04
C CYS A 56 7.03 -1.90 -12.94
N HIS A 57 5.97 -2.70 -12.93
CA HIS A 57 5.82 -3.85 -13.83
C HIS A 57 5.87 -3.42 -15.31
N ARG A 58 5.14 -2.37 -15.69
CA ARG A 58 5.16 -1.85 -17.06
C ARG A 58 6.53 -1.33 -17.49
N ILE A 59 7.22 -0.61 -16.61
CA ILE A 59 8.56 -0.09 -16.88
C ILE A 59 9.55 -1.26 -17.03
N LEU A 60 9.52 -2.24 -16.12
CA LEU A 60 10.39 -3.41 -16.16
C LEU A 60 10.18 -4.23 -17.44
N LEU A 61 8.92 -4.48 -17.83
CA LEU A 61 8.62 -5.16 -19.08
C LEU A 61 9.16 -4.40 -20.29
N LYS A 62 8.97 -3.08 -20.33
CA LYS A 62 9.48 -2.24 -21.42
C LYS A 62 11.00 -2.24 -21.47
N LEU A 63 11.68 -2.28 -20.33
CA LEU A 63 13.13 -2.23 -20.24
C LEU A 63 13.80 -3.57 -20.54
N LEU A 64 13.21 -4.68 -20.07
CA LEU A 64 13.77 -6.03 -20.20
C LEU A 64 13.42 -6.72 -21.53
N TYR A 65 12.26 -6.40 -22.13
CA TYR A 65 11.75 -7.08 -23.32
C TYR A 65 11.65 -6.18 -24.55
N SER A 66 12.39 -5.06 -24.58
CA SER A 66 12.34 -4.08 -25.68
C SER A 66 12.75 -4.64 -27.05
N ASP A 67 13.34 -5.84 -27.13
CA ASP A 67 14.06 -6.28 -28.34
C ASP A 67 13.74 -7.70 -28.85
N ARG A 68 12.92 -8.52 -28.15
CA ARG A 68 12.63 -9.89 -28.60
C ARG A 68 11.15 -10.28 -28.49
N THR A 69 10.53 -10.40 -29.67
CA THR A 69 9.38 -11.27 -29.97
C THR A 69 8.18 -11.22 -29.01
N GLY A 70 7.33 -10.20 -29.19
CA GLY A 70 5.93 -10.39 -29.61
C GLY A 70 4.91 -11.08 -28.69
N HIS A 71 5.27 -11.63 -27.53
CA HIS A 71 4.29 -12.16 -26.58
C HIS A 71 4.80 -12.02 -25.13
N VAL A 72 4.45 -10.89 -24.50
CA VAL A 72 4.63 -10.76 -23.04
C VAL A 72 3.43 -11.42 -22.38
N ALA A 73 3.57 -12.72 -22.10
CA ALA A 73 2.64 -13.47 -21.28
C ALA A 73 2.73 -12.97 -19.83
N GLY A 74 1.86 -12.03 -19.44
CA GLY A 74 1.70 -11.62 -18.05
C GLY A 74 1.55 -10.12 -17.85
N ASP A 75 0.49 -9.52 -18.42
CA ASP A 75 0.07 -8.19 -17.95
C ASP A 75 -0.43 -8.33 -16.51
N VAL A 76 0.25 -7.67 -15.57
CA VAL A 76 -0.22 -7.61 -14.18
C VAL A 76 -1.42 -6.68 -14.17
N SER A 77 -2.61 -7.29 -14.12
CA SER A 77 -3.84 -6.50 -13.98
C SER A 77 -3.78 -5.61 -12.74
N VAL A 78 -4.41 -4.44 -12.81
CA VAL A 78 -4.53 -3.51 -11.67
C VAL A 78 -5.10 -4.20 -10.43
N ARG A 79 -5.95 -5.23 -10.61
CA ARG A 79 -6.49 -6.04 -9.52
C ARG A 79 -5.40 -6.87 -8.83
N LYS A 80 -4.50 -7.50 -9.59
CA LYS A 80 -3.37 -8.26 -9.03
C LYS A 80 -2.41 -7.33 -8.30
N ALA A 81 -2.12 -6.16 -8.86
CA ALA A 81 -1.33 -5.12 -8.19
C ALA A 81 -1.98 -4.66 -6.87
N TYR A 82 -3.30 -4.50 -6.85
CA TYR A 82 -4.06 -4.12 -5.65
C TYR A 82 -3.93 -5.14 -4.52
N TYR A 83 -3.96 -6.44 -4.82
CA TYR A 83 -3.78 -7.46 -3.78
C TYR A 83 -2.38 -7.37 -3.15
N TYR A 84 -1.32 -7.28 -3.95
CA TYR A 84 0.02 -7.11 -3.39
C TYR A 84 0.16 -5.81 -2.61
N ALA A 85 -0.41 -4.72 -3.14
CA ALA A 85 -0.40 -3.41 -2.48
C ALA A 85 -1.16 -3.42 -1.15
N SER A 86 -2.26 -4.17 -1.01
CA SER A 86 -3.01 -4.24 0.25
C SER A 86 -2.18 -4.84 1.38
N ILE A 87 -1.32 -5.81 1.06
CA ILE A 87 -0.39 -6.37 2.04
C ILE A 87 0.76 -5.41 2.30
N LEU A 88 1.42 -4.92 1.25
CA LEU A 88 2.58 -4.03 1.40
C LEU A 88 2.23 -2.72 2.12
N ALA A 89 1.01 -2.21 1.96
CA ALA A 89 0.52 -1.01 2.66
C ALA A 89 0.42 -1.19 4.17
N LEU A 90 0.28 -2.43 4.68
CA LEU A 90 0.34 -2.68 6.11
C LEU A 90 1.72 -2.35 6.67
N GLY A 91 2.79 -2.51 5.89
CA GLY A 91 4.16 -2.22 6.30
C GLY A 91 4.35 -0.82 6.89
N PRO A 92 4.19 0.25 6.10
CA PRO A 92 4.35 1.62 6.60
C PRO A 92 3.37 1.95 7.73
N VAL A 93 2.13 1.46 7.66
CA VAL A 93 1.11 1.73 8.70
C VAL A 93 1.51 1.10 10.03
N ILE A 94 1.89 -0.18 10.04
CA ILE A 94 2.34 -0.89 11.24
C ILE A 94 3.59 -0.21 11.82
N LEU A 95 4.55 0.17 10.97
CA LEU A 95 5.76 0.84 11.44
C LEU A 95 5.46 2.20 12.10
N VAL A 96 4.55 2.99 11.54
CA VAL A 96 4.09 4.25 12.16
C VAL A 96 3.34 3.96 13.46
N SER A 97 2.49 2.92 13.50
CA SER A 97 1.79 2.53 14.72
C SER A 97 2.76 2.12 15.84
N LEU A 98 3.77 1.30 15.53
CA LEU A 98 4.80 0.90 16.49
C LEU A 98 5.62 2.10 16.96
N ARG A 99 5.92 3.07 16.08
CA ARG A 99 6.58 4.32 16.48
C ARG A 99 5.74 5.12 17.46
N SER A 100 4.43 5.15 17.27
CA SER A 100 3.50 5.89 18.13
C SER A 100 3.50 5.39 19.57
N VAL A 101 3.71 4.09 19.79
CA VAL A 101 3.75 3.47 21.13
C VAL A 101 5.19 3.35 21.67
N GLY A 102 6.20 3.85 20.94
CA GLY A 102 7.60 3.79 21.34
C GLY A 102 8.27 2.42 21.17
N GLN A 103 7.70 1.53 20.34
CA GLN A 103 8.10 0.11 20.19
C GLN A 103 8.83 -0.21 18.87
N VAL A 104 9.58 0.72 18.27
CA VAL A 104 10.37 0.37 17.07
C VAL A 104 11.79 -0.01 17.45
N GLY A 105 11.95 -1.29 17.77
CA GLY A 105 13.24 -1.97 17.76
C GLY A 105 13.53 -2.64 16.41
N VAL A 106 14.72 -3.23 16.34
CA VAL A 106 15.19 -3.96 15.15
C VAL A 106 14.39 -5.26 14.96
N ALA A 107 13.99 -5.91 16.05
CA ALA A 107 13.25 -7.17 16.02
C ALA A 107 11.86 -7.00 15.40
N GLU A 108 11.14 -5.95 15.79
CA GLU A 108 9.80 -5.63 15.28
C GLU A 108 9.86 -5.31 13.79
N PHE A 109 10.91 -4.62 13.33
CA PHE A 109 11.12 -4.36 11.91
C PHE A 109 11.28 -5.67 11.10
N PHE A 110 12.07 -6.62 11.57
CA PHE A 110 12.21 -7.93 10.92
C PHE A 110 10.91 -8.74 10.94
N LEU A 111 10.15 -8.67 12.04
CA LEU A 111 8.83 -9.30 12.12
C LEU A 111 7.85 -8.71 11.09
N VAL A 112 7.84 -7.39 10.91
CA VAL A 112 7.03 -6.74 9.88
C VAL A 112 7.46 -7.21 8.48
N ILE A 113 8.76 -7.26 8.19
CA ILE A 113 9.25 -7.77 6.90
C ILE A 113 8.82 -9.23 6.69
N ALA A 114 8.97 -10.09 7.69
CA ALA A 114 8.58 -11.49 7.61
C ALA A 114 7.07 -11.64 7.35
N LEU A 115 6.24 -10.86 8.06
CA LEU A 115 4.79 -10.82 7.86
C LEU A 115 4.43 -10.42 6.42
N LEU A 116 5.06 -9.36 5.91
CA LEU A 116 4.83 -8.89 4.55
C LEU A 116 5.26 -9.94 3.51
N ALA A 117 6.41 -10.59 3.72
CA ALA A 117 6.91 -11.64 2.83
C ALA A 117 5.95 -12.84 2.78
N ILE A 118 5.46 -13.30 3.94
CA ILE A 118 4.47 -14.38 4.02
C ILE A 118 3.17 -13.97 3.31
N GLY A 119 2.71 -12.74 3.53
CA GLY A 119 1.52 -12.22 2.87
C GLY A 119 1.66 -12.17 1.35
N CYS A 120 2.78 -11.65 0.84
CA CYS A 120 3.06 -11.64 -0.59
C CYS A 120 3.15 -13.06 -1.17
N LEU A 121 3.76 -14.00 -0.45
CA LEU A 121 3.82 -15.40 -0.85
C LEU A 121 2.42 -16.03 -0.91
N TYR A 122 1.56 -15.74 0.05
CA TYR A 122 0.16 -16.20 0.04
C TYR A 122 -0.59 -15.71 -1.20
N ILE A 123 -0.49 -14.42 -1.53
CA ILE A 123 -1.12 -13.87 -2.75
C ILE A 123 -0.56 -14.52 -4.01
N SER A 124 0.75 -14.73 -4.06
CA SER A 124 1.39 -15.35 -5.22
C SER A 124 0.84 -16.74 -5.51
N ARG A 125 0.55 -17.50 -4.45
CA ARG A 125 -0.03 -18.84 -4.55
C ARG A 125 -1.53 -18.84 -4.83
N GLN A 126 -2.27 -17.85 -4.31
CA GLN A 126 -3.70 -17.72 -4.56
C GLN A 126 -4.02 -17.22 -5.99
N THR A 127 -3.11 -16.44 -6.57
CA THR A 127 -3.31 -15.74 -7.86
C THR A 127 -2.46 -16.32 -9.01
N SER A 128 -1.91 -17.53 -8.81
CA SER A 128 -1.26 -18.35 -9.85
C SER A 128 -2.18 -19.51 -10.20
#